data_AF-A0A1D2A458-F1
#
_entry.id   AF-A0A1D2A458-F1
#
_cell.length_a   1.000
_cell.length_b   1.000
_cell.length_c   1.000
_cell.angle_alpha   90.00
_cell.angle_beta   90.00
_cell.angle_gamma   90.00
#
_symmetry.space_group_name_H-M   'P 1'
#
loop_
_entity.id
_entity.type
_entity.pdbx_description
1 polymer ?
#
loop_
_entity_poly.entity_id
_entity_poly.type
_entity_poly.pdbx_seq_one_letter_code
_entity_poly.pdbx_strand_id
1 'polypeptide(L)'
;MQRRAVSRLASLASRAIGSGPKDLACARFIPALGCLDKCVQSGWIGNTLAPTVGPTPRSFASEADQDYATVFYPEVEAEVGGLAPEFSGPAVVDGEIKDISLSDYKGKYVILFWYPKDFTFVCPTEIIAFSDRAKEFQGLNAQLIAASTDTPEVHLAWIKTPRKRGGLGYMQIPILADVTKSIAARYGVLKRDAGIALRGLYIINPEGVIEHITMNNFPIGRNVDEAKRTLQAIQFVAEHGEVCPANWTPGGATMHADPEKSLEYFATAGESGDDDEETSSLVHVTNKKQYEKEVSSGKVAVKFWAPWCGKCKMISPYVEELQETHKGVKFLSFDTTEEQLEGLSTELGVKALPAFKFYKDGKEIIDAVTGYKKAPLAAAVKKLEDL
;
A
#
# COMPACT_ATOMS: atom_id res chain seq x y z
N MET A 1 37.45 30.19 18.39
CA MET A 1 37.90 28.78 18.32
C MET A 1 37.76 28.14 19.70
N GLN A 2 36.67 27.40 19.91
CA GLN A 2 36.30 26.55 21.04
C GLN A 2 35.99 25.17 20.41
N ARG A 3 36.09 23.96 20.99
CA ARG A 3 36.27 23.37 22.34
C ARG A 3 36.47 21.84 22.08
N ARG A 4 37.33 21.11 22.81
CA ARG A 4 37.05 20.12 23.91
C ARG A 4 36.10 18.95 23.54
N ALA A 5 36.15 17.71 24.04
CA ALA A 5 37.02 16.88 24.89
C ALA A 5 36.27 15.53 25.18
N VAL A 6 36.97 14.38 25.32
CA VAL A 6 36.85 13.32 26.40
C VAL A 6 35.49 12.55 26.54
N SER A 7 35.30 11.27 26.94
CA SER A 7 36.07 10.03 27.23
C SER A 7 35.04 8.93 27.61
N ARG A 8 35.47 7.65 27.60
CA ARG A 8 34.74 6.38 27.83
C ARG A 8 34.66 5.90 29.31
N LEU A 9 33.58 5.14 29.57
CA LEU A 9 33.39 3.81 30.26
C LEU A 9 33.70 3.52 31.76
N ALA A 10 32.74 2.75 32.33
CA ALA A 10 32.81 1.60 33.28
C ALA A 10 33.18 1.87 34.76
N SER A 11 32.76 1.12 35.80
CA SER A 11 31.72 0.11 36.07
C SER A 11 31.71 -0.19 37.60
N LEU A 12 30.59 -0.72 38.12
CA LEU A 12 30.46 -1.75 39.20
C LEU A 12 30.85 -1.47 40.69
N ALA A 13 29.86 -1.78 41.55
CA ALA A 13 29.88 -2.67 42.73
C ALA A 13 29.78 -2.12 44.18
N SER A 14 28.81 -2.73 44.89
CA SER A 14 28.80 -3.21 46.29
C SER A 14 28.37 -2.34 47.50
N ARG A 15 27.26 -2.81 48.11
CA ARG A 15 26.92 -3.01 49.54
C ARG A 15 27.60 -2.16 50.63
N ALA A 16 26.78 -1.53 51.49
CA ALA A 16 26.99 -1.51 52.95
C ALA A 16 25.71 -1.20 53.74
N ILE A 17 25.62 -1.81 54.92
CA ILE A 17 24.59 -1.79 55.97
C ILE A 17 24.93 -0.69 57.01
N GLY A 18 23.93 -0.10 57.69
CA GLY A 18 24.10 0.64 58.95
C GLY A 18 22.93 1.60 59.24
N SER A 19 21.97 1.25 60.10
CA SER A 19 21.87 1.63 61.54
C SER A 19 21.67 3.14 61.80
N GLY A 20 20.50 3.52 62.37
CA GLY A 20 20.18 4.89 62.86
C GLY A 20 20.96 5.27 64.14
N PRO A 21 20.47 6.16 65.05
CA PRO A 21 19.28 7.04 65.05
C PRO A 21 19.58 8.50 65.52
N LYS A 22 18.50 9.29 65.72
CA LYS A 22 18.32 10.45 66.67
C LYS A 22 18.30 11.89 66.12
N ASP A 23 17.09 12.45 66.18
CA ASP A 23 16.63 13.68 66.87
C ASP A 23 17.35 15.02 66.68
N LEU A 24 16.58 16.04 66.29
CA LEU A 24 16.40 17.39 66.91
C LEU A 24 15.74 18.32 65.86
N ALA A 25 14.42 18.54 65.90
CA ALA A 25 13.70 19.58 66.65
C ALA A 25 13.69 20.98 66.01
N CYS A 26 12.49 21.45 65.61
CA CYS A 26 11.95 22.81 65.82
C CYS A 26 10.53 22.89 65.20
N ALA A 27 9.46 22.82 66.01
CA ALA A 27 8.67 23.94 66.52
C ALA A 27 7.67 24.51 65.48
N ARG A 28 6.41 24.05 65.53
CA ARG A 28 5.23 24.68 66.18
C ARG A 28 4.58 25.80 65.33
N PHE A 29 3.32 25.61 64.94
CA PHE A 29 2.15 26.36 65.48
C PHE A 29 0.84 25.85 64.85
N ILE A 30 -0.06 25.34 65.70
CA ILE A 30 -1.52 25.24 65.50
C ILE A 30 -2.13 26.19 66.56
N PRO A 31 -3.35 26.73 66.39
CA PRO A 31 -4.51 26.01 66.90
C PRO A 31 -5.74 26.06 65.97
N ALA A 32 -6.58 25.03 66.15
CA ALA A 32 -7.89 24.83 65.57
C ALA A 32 -9.02 25.43 66.45
N LEU A 33 -10.27 25.22 65.99
CA LEU A 33 -11.60 25.39 66.62
C LEU A 33 -12.31 26.71 66.24
N GLY A 34 -13.59 26.75 65.87
CA GLY A 34 -14.65 25.76 66.03
C GLY A 34 -15.94 26.14 65.29
N CYS A 35 -16.98 25.38 65.59
CA CYS A 35 -18.22 25.14 64.85
C CYS A 35 -19.38 26.09 65.25
N LEU A 36 -20.50 25.99 64.50
CA LEU A 36 -21.90 26.34 64.80
C LEU A 36 -22.48 27.75 64.51
N ASP A 37 -23.57 27.69 63.71
CA ASP A 37 -24.85 28.42 63.75
C ASP A 37 -24.91 29.95 63.70
N LYS A 38 -25.63 30.47 62.68
CA LYS A 38 -26.87 31.24 62.90
C LYS A 38 -27.67 31.49 61.62
N CYS A 39 -28.93 31.08 61.70
CA CYS A 39 -30.04 31.44 60.81
C CYS A 39 -30.69 32.76 61.26
N VAL A 40 -31.15 33.53 60.27
CA VAL A 40 -32.42 34.31 60.20
C VAL A 40 -32.55 35.65 60.97
N GLN A 41 -33.34 36.54 60.33
CA GLN A 41 -33.89 37.86 60.72
C GLN A 41 -33.09 39.05 60.13
N SER A 42 -33.65 40.03 59.41
CA SER A 42 -35.00 40.62 59.39
C SER A 42 -35.15 41.54 58.15
N GLY A 43 -36.33 41.61 57.54
CA GLY A 43 -36.63 42.47 56.38
C GLY A 43 -37.09 43.89 56.74
N TRP A 44 -37.29 44.75 55.72
CA TRP A 44 -38.47 45.62 55.52
C TRP A 44 -38.42 46.48 54.22
N ILE A 45 -39.35 46.15 53.29
CA ILE A 45 -40.28 46.97 52.47
C ILE A 45 -39.81 48.18 51.62
N GLY A 46 -40.15 48.16 50.31
CA GLY A 46 -40.30 49.35 49.45
C GLY A 46 -40.69 49.04 47.99
N ASN A 47 -41.97 49.24 47.64
CA ASN A 47 -42.65 49.02 46.34
C ASN A 47 -42.03 49.70 45.10
N THR A 48 -42.10 49.06 43.91
CA THR A 48 -42.64 49.65 42.65
C THR A 48 -42.81 48.61 41.52
N LEU A 49 -43.78 48.85 40.64
CA LEU A 49 -44.50 47.93 39.72
C LEU A 49 -43.78 47.61 38.39
N ALA A 50 -43.94 46.38 37.86
CA ALA A 50 -44.22 45.98 36.45
C ALA A 50 -43.83 44.49 36.17
N PRO A 51 -44.46 43.78 35.22
CA PRO A 51 -44.54 42.32 35.22
C PRO A 51 -43.26 41.68 34.70
N THR A 52 -42.53 40.96 35.55
CA THR A 52 -41.43 40.12 35.11
C THR A 52 -41.98 38.80 34.59
N VAL A 53 -41.67 38.54 33.33
CA VAL A 53 -41.79 37.28 32.60
C VAL A 53 -41.63 36.10 33.57
N GLY A 54 -42.64 35.22 33.61
CA GLY A 54 -42.59 34.00 34.42
C GLY A 54 -41.30 33.21 34.12
N PRO A 55 -40.82 32.40 35.08
CA PRO A 55 -39.56 31.69 34.89
C PRO A 55 -39.70 30.83 33.64
N THR A 56 -38.89 31.14 32.63
CA THR A 56 -38.52 30.17 31.60
C THR A 56 -38.17 28.88 32.35
N PRO A 57 -38.67 27.71 31.91
CA PRO A 57 -38.24 26.46 32.53
C PRO A 57 -36.72 26.49 32.47
N ARG A 58 -36.06 26.44 33.64
CA ARG A 58 -34.62 26.23 33.71
C ARG A 58 -34.39 24.96 32.92
N SER A 59 -33.82 25.10 31.72
CA SER A 59 -33.33 23.98 30.97
C SER A 59 -32.32 23.30 31.88
N PHE A 60 -32.61 22.07 32.28
CA PHE A 60 -31.67 21.19 32.98
C PHE A 60 -30.46 20.82 32.10
N ALA A 61 -30.35 21.38 30.89
CA ALA A 61 -29.12 21.32 30.11
C ALA A 61 -28.12 22.33 30.72
N SER A 62 -27.45 21.94 31.80
CA SER A 62 -26.11 22.45 32.03
C SER A 62 -25.26 22.07 30.83
N GLU A 63 -24.40 22.98 30.36
CA GLU A 63 -23.36 22.71 29.36
C GLU A 63 -22.31 21.66 29.79
N ALA A 64 -22.63 20.85 30.82
CA ALA A 64 -21.83 19.77 31.39
C ALA A 64 -22.16 18.38 30.81
N ASP A 65 -23.16 18.24 29.93
CA ASP A 65 -23.53 16.97 29.30
C ASP A 65 -22.73 16.65 28.02
N GLN A 66 -21.55 17.26 27.82
CA GLN A 66 -20.63 16.93 26.73
C GLN A 66 -19.42 16.09 27.17
N ASP A 67 -19.44 15.54 28.37
CA ASP A 67 -18.47 14.52 28.79
C ASP A 67 -18.86 13.14 28.23
N TYR A 68 -18.84 13.01 26.90
CA TYR A 68 -18.65 11.70 26.29
C TYR A 68 -17.26 11.22 26.73
N ALA A 69 -17.20 10.25 27.62
CA ALA A 69 -15.96 9.61 28.04
C ALA A 69 -15.14 9.24 26.80
N THR A 70 -14.06 9.98 26.55
CA THR A 70 -13.16 9.70 25.43
C THR A 70 -12.48 8.38 25.75
N VAL A 71 -12.79 7.32 24.99
CA VAL A 71 -12.14 6.03 25.16
C VAL A 71 -10.70 6.15 24.67
N PHE A 72 -9.75 6.06 25.60
CA PHE A 72 -8.33 6.11 25.28
C PHE A 72 -7.87 4.72 24.82
N TYR A 73 -7.41 4.65 23.58
CA TYR A 73 -6.74 3.48 23.03
C TYR A 73 -5.24 3.75 22.94
N PRO A 74 -4.39 2.72 23.06
CA PRO A 74 -2.96 2.86 22.83
C PRO A 74 -2.67 3.36 21.41
N GLU A 75 -1.50 3.95 21.24
CA GLU A 75 -0.99 4.35 19.94
C GLU A 75 -0.64 3.14 19.07
N VAL A 76 -0.54 3.36 17.77
CA VAL A 76 -0.14 2.34 16.81
C VAL A 76 1.36 2.07 16.96
N GLU A 77 1.70 0.78 17.03
CA GLU A 77 3.08 0.29 17.19
C GLU A 77 3.52 -0.59 16.02
N ALA A 78 2.58 -1.15 15.25
CA ALA A 78 2.90 -2.07 14.15
C ALA A 78 3.45 -1.35 12.91
N GLU A 79 4.67 -1.71 12.51
CA GLU A 79 5.37 -1.20 11.33
C GLU A 79 6.11 -2.35 10.62
N VAL A 80 6.15 -2.33 9.28
CA VAL A 80 6.93 -3.31 8.50
C VAL A 80 8.42 -3.13 8.79
N GLY A 81 9.12 -4.22 9.08
CA GLY A 81 10.51 -4.23 9.55
C GLY A 81 10.67 -3.98 11.06
N GLY A 82 9.59 -3.61 11.76
CA GLY A 82 9.55 -3.47 13.22
C GLY A 82 9.14 -4.75 13.94
N LEU A 83 9.40 -4.82 15.24
CA LEU A 83 8.89 -5.90 16.08
C LEU A 83 7.37 -5.82 16.19
N ALA A 84 6.71 -6.96 16.04
CA ALA A 84 5.27 -7.07 16.20
C ALA A 84 4.86 -6.73 17.65
N PRO A 85 3.81 -5.90 17.85
CA PRO A 85 3.33 -5.60 19.19
C PRO A 85 2.93 -6.88 19.93
N GLU A 86 3.57 -7.14 21.08
CA GLU A 86 3.29 -8.33 21.89
C GLU A 86 1.82 -8.34 22.31
N PHE A 87 1.16 -9.49 22.26
CA PHE A 87 -0.20 -9.65 22.77
C PHE A 87 -0.34 -10.92 23.59
N SER A 88 -1.28 -10.88 24.52
CA SER A 88 -1.77 -12.02 25.27
C SER A 88 -3.25 -11.84 25.52
N GLY A 89 -4.04 -12.90 25.33
CA GLY A 89 -5.46 -12.85 25.55
C GLY A 89 -6.17 -14.18 25.29
N PRO A 90 -7.46 -14.25 25.65
CA PRO A 90 -8.25 -15.45 25.46
C PRO A 90 -8.53 -15.69 23.98
N ALA A 91 -8.37 -16.92 23.54
CA ALA A 91 -8.70 -17.39 22.20
C ALA A 91 -9.48 -18.70 22.26
N VAL A 92 -10.29 -18.98 21.24
CA VAL A 92 -10.89 -20.30 21.10
C VAL A 92 -9.93 -21.18 20.30
N VAL A 93 -9.42 -22.23 20.93
CA VAL A 93 -8.48 -23.21 20.37
C VAL A 93 -9.07 -24.60 20.53
N ASP A 94 -9.26 -25.33 19.43
CA ASP A 94 -9.88 -26.66 19.41
C ASP A 94 -11.25 -26.73 20.12
N GLY A 95 -12.02 -25.63 20.08
CA GLY A 95 -13.35 -25.55 20.70
C GLY A 95 -13.33 -25.26 22.20
N GLU A 96 -12.17 -24.95 22.78
CA GLU A 96 -12.01 -24.55 24.18
C GLU A 96 -11.45 -23.13 24.26
N ILE A 97 -11.82 -22.39 25.30
CA ILE A 97 -11.24 -21.06 25.56
C ILE A 97 -9.91 -21.27 26.28
N LYS A 98 -8.82 -20.77 25.68
CA LYS A 98 -7.44 -20.84 26.19
C LYS A 98 -6.76 -19.51 25.96
N ASP A 99 -5.90 -19.11 26.89
CA ASP A 99 -5.05 -17.94 26.67
C ASP A 99 -3.93 -18.30 25.71
N ILE A 100 -3.70 -17.43 24.74
CA ILE A 100 -2.56 -17.49 23.82
C ILE A 100 -1.81 -16.17 23.88
N SER A 101 -0.52 -16.23 23.59
CA SER A 101 0.35 -15.07 23.43
C SER A 101 1.10 -15.13 22.10
N LEU A 102 1.58 -14.00 21.62
CA LEU A 102 2.46 -13.98 20.45
C LEU A 102 3.75 -14.77 20.73
N SER A 103 4.24 -14.69 21.97
CA SER A 103 5.44 -15.41 22.41
C SER A 103 5.36 -16.95 22.29
N ASP A 104 4.16 -17.53 22.30
CA ASP A 104 3.95 -18.98 22.14
C ASP A 104 4.32 -19.49 20.72
N TYR A 105 4.45 -18.56 19.76
CA TYR A 105 4.71 -18.87 18.35
C TYR A 105 6.15 -18.54 17.92
N LYS A 106 7.05 -18.23 18.86
CA LYS A 106 8.47 -18.00 18.55
C LYS A 106 9.08 -19.16 17.76
N GLY A 107 9.91 -18.84 16.77
CA GLY A 107 10.50 -19.84 15.88
C GLY A 107 9.58 -20.29 14.73
N LYS A 108 8.36 -19.76 14.63
CA LYS A 108 7.43 -20.01 13.53
C LYS A 108 7.00 -18.69 12.90
N TYR A 109 6.64 -18.73 11.62
CA TYR A 109 5.94 -17.61 11.01
C TYR A 109 4.52 -17.52 11.59
N VAL A 110 4.01 -16.31 11.81
CA VAL A 110 2.64 -16.08 12.28
C VAL A 110 1.91 -15.22 11.27
N ILE A 111 0.77 -15.71 10.79
CA ILE A 111 -0.17 -14.90 10.02
C ILE A 111 -1.32 -14.52 10.94
N LEU A 112 -1.25 -13.30 11.47
CA LEU A 112 -2.30 -12.70 12.28
C LEU A 112 -3.25 -11.92 11.37
N PHE A 113 -4.51 -12.32 11.30
CA PHE A 113 -5.48 -11.64 10.45
C PHE A 113 -6.73 -11.23 11.23
N TRP A 114 -7.07 -9.96 11.10
CA TRP A 114 -8.18 -9.32 11.76
C TRP A 114 -9.44 -9.38 10.91
N TYR A 115 -10.59 -9.47 11.56
CA TYR A 115 -11.88 -9.32 10.91
C TYR A 115 -12.84 -8.47 11.77
N PRO A 116 -13.84 -7.81 11.14
CA PRO A 116 -14.64 -6.81 11.83
C PRO A 116 -15.52 -7.30 12.99
N LYS A 117 -16.34 -8.33 12.74
CA LYS A 117 -17.35 -8.83 13.68
C LYS A 117 -17.74 -10.28 13.36
N ASP A 118 -18.00 -11.06 14.39
CA ASP A 118 -18.67 -12.35 14.34
C ASP A 118 -20.11 -12.24 13.78
N PHE A 119 -20.66 -13.33 13.24
CA PHE A 119 -22.02 -13.42 12.69
C PHE A 119 -22.35 -12.38 11.59
N THR A 120 -21.34 -12.01 10.79
CA THR A 120 -21.50 -11.15 9.60
C THR A 120 -21.27 -11.92 8.30
N PHE A 121 -21.28 -11.23 7.15
CA PHE A 121 -21.37 -11.86 5.83
C PHE A 121 -20.02 -12.31 5.24
N VAL A 122 -19.02 -11.43 5.20
CA VAL A 122 -17.72 -11.72 4.55
C VAL A 122 -16.74 -12.40 5.50
N CYS A 123 -16.80 -12.10 6.79
CA CYS A 123 -15.90 -12.67 7.80
C CYS A 123 -15.87 -14.22 7.82
N PRO A 124 -17.02 -14.94 7.79
CA PRO A 124 -16.97 -16.40 7.83
C PRO A 124 -16.29 -16.99 6.60
N THR A 125 -16.42 -16.37 5.42
CA THR A 125 -15.80 -16.91 4.20
C THR A 125 -14.27 -16.85 4.28
N GLU A 126 -13.71 -15.77 4.83
CA GLU A 126 -12.26 -15.64 5.03
C GLU A 126 -11.73 -16.64 6.07
N ILE A 127 -12.35 -16.69 7.25
CA ILE A 127 -11.91 -17.57 8.35
C ILE A 127 -11.98 -19.03 7.94
N ILE A 128 -13.06 -19.43 7.25
CA ILE A 128 -13.21 -20.78 6.71
C ILE A 128 -12.13 -21.08 5.67
N ALA A 129 -11.88 -20.17 4.73
CA ALA A 129 -10.87 -20.40 3.68
C ALA A 129 -9.45 -20.58 4.24
N PHE A 130 -9.07 -19.78 5.25
CA PHE A 130 -7.81 -19.94 5.98
C PHE A 130 -7.78 -21.23 6.80
N SER A 131 -8.86 -21.53 7.52
CA SER A 131 -8.96 -22.72 8.38
C SER A 131 -8.92 -24.03 7.58
N ASP A 132 -9.60 -24.12 6.45
CA ASP A 132 -9.60 -25.31 5.59
C ASP A 132 -8.21 -25.58 5.00
N ARG A 133 -7.41 -24.52 4.77
CA ARG A 133 -6.04 -24.57 4.24
C ARG A 133 -4.96 -24.48 5.31
N ALA A 134 -5.31 -24.53 6.59
CA ALA A 134 -4.35 -24.35 7.70
C ALA A 134 -3.16 -25.31 7.62
N LYS A 135 -3.37 -26.54 7.14
CA LYS A 135 -2.31 -27.54 6.95
C LYS A 135 -1.25 -27.11 5.92
N GLU A 136 -1.63 -26.35 4.89
CA GLU A 136 -0.68 -25.83 3.90
C GLU A 136 0.28 -24.84 4.57
N PHE A 137 -0.23 -23.97 5.44
CA PHE A 137 0.58 -23.01 6.19
C PHE A 137 1.44 -23.70 7.25
N GLN A 138 0.89 -24.70 7.96
CA GLN A 138 1.67 -25.52 8.89
C GLN A 138 2.84 -26.23 8.19
N GLY A 139 2.64 -26.71 6.97
CA GLY A 139 3.71 -27.31 6.15
C GLY A 139 4.82 -26.32 5.76
N LEU A 140 4.53 -25.02 5.79
CA LEU A 140 5.49 -23.93 5.60
C LEU A 140 6.02 -23.38 6.94
N ASN A 141 5.92 -24.12 8.06
CA ASN A 141 6.28 -23.63 9.39
C ASN A 141 5.58 -22.30 9.78
N ALA A 142 4.34 -22.11 9.31
CA ALA A 142 3.53 -20.94 9.62
C ALA A 142 2.25 -21.30 10.37
N GLN A 143 1.88 -20.46 11.33
CA GLN A 143 0.68 -20.59 12.13
C GLN A 143 -0.29 -19.44 11.82
N LEU A 144 -1.55 -19.78 11.61
CA LEU A 144 -2.61 -18.82 11.37
C LEU A 144 -3.30 -18.46 12.69
N ILE A 145 -3.62 -17.19 12.89
CA ILE A 145 -4.42 -16.69 14.02
C ILE A 145 -5.46 -15.70 13.48
N ALA A 146 -6.73 -15.99 13.70
CA ALA A 146 -7.81 -15.03 13.43
C ALA A 146 -8.01 -14.14 14.67
N ALA A 147 -8.36 -12.88 14.51
CA ALA A 147 -8.64 -11.98 15.64
C ALA A 147 -9.78 -11.00 15.34
N SER A 148 -10.56 -10.68 16.37
CA SER A 148 -11.55 -9.59 16.31
C SER A 148 -11.78 -8.97 17.69
N THR A 149 -12.69 -7.99 17.76
CA THR A 149 -12.99 -7.26 19.00
C THR A 149 -14.17 -7.84 19.79
N ASP A 150 -14.66 -9.01 19.38
CA ASP A 150 -15.71 -9.78 20.06
C ASP A 150 -15.15 -10.57 21.27
N THR A 151 -16.04 -11.23 22.02
CA THR A 151 -15.69 -12.01 23.22
C THR A 151 -15.41 -13.48 22.88
N PRO A 152 -14.61 -14.20 23.69
CA PRO A 152 -14.30 -15.60 23.40
C PRO A 152 -15.54 -16.51 23.47
N GLU A 153 -16.55 -16.15 24.25
CA GLU A 153 -17.84 -16.86 24.31
C GLU A 153 -18.60 -16.75 22.98
N VAL A 154 -18.56 -15.58 22.34
CA VAL A 154 -19.19 -15.34 21.03
C VAL A 154 -18.47 -16.14 19.95
N HIS A 155 -17.13 -16.18 19.97
CA HIS A 155 -16.34 -17.04 19.09
C HIS A 155 -16.72 -18.51 19.23
N LEU A 156 -16.84 -18.99 20.47
CA LEU A 156 -17.21 -20.37 20.75
C LEU A 156 -18.64 -20.69 20.24
N ALA A 157 -19.57 -19.76 20.41
CA ALA A 157 -20.94 -19.89 19.88
C ALA A 157 -20.94 -19.93 18.34
N TRP A 158 -20.08 -19.13 17.70
CA TRP A 158 -19.99 -19.05 16.24
C TRP A 158 -19.36 -20.31 15.62
N ILE A 159 -18.33 -20.87 16.27
CA ILE A 159 -17.73 -22.17 15.93
C ILE A 159 -18.76 -23.30 16.04
N LYS A 160 -19.58 -23.31 17.09
CA LYS A 160 -20.67 -24.30 17.28
C LYS A 160 -21.80 -24.16 16.26
N THR A 161 -21.91 -23.01 15.60
CA THR A 161 -22.94 -22.78 14.58
C THR A 161 -22.54 -23.45 13.25
N PRO A 162 -23.41 -24.24 12.60
CA PRO A 162 -23.07 -24.87 11.32
C PRO A 162 -22.84 -23.85 10.19
N ARG A 163 -21.90 -24.15 9.28
CA ARG A 163 -21.59 -23.31 8.10
C ARG A 163 -22.82 -22.94 7.25
N LYS A 164 -23.76 -23.88 7.09
CA LYS A 164 -25.03 -23.65 6.37
C LYS A 164 -25.92 -22.57 6.98
N ARG A 165 -25.69 -22.18 8.23
CA ARG A 165 -26.40 -21.12 8.95
C ARG A 165 -25.53 -19.86 9.17
N GLY A 166 -24.44 -19.72 8.41
CA GLY A 166 -23.51 -18.59 8.56
C GLY A 166 -22.54 -18.73 9.76
N GLY A 167 -22.41 -19.93 10.33
CA GLY A 167 -21.40 -20.23 11.34
C GLY A 167 -20.07 -20.66 10.74
N LEU A 168 -19.09 -20.96 11.59
CA LEU A 168 -17.76 -21.41 11.16
C LEU A 168 -17.65 -22.94 11.08
N GLY A 169 -18.32 -23.67 11.98
CA GLY A 169 -18.05 -25.08 12.22
C GLY A 169 -16.70 -25.32 12.91
N TYR A 170 -16.21 -26.56 12.90
CA TYR A 170 -14.90 -26.89 13.47
C TYR A 170 -13.78 -26.09 12.79
N MET A 171 -12.92 -25.45 13.58
CA MET A 171 -11.82 -24.61 13.12
C MET A 171 -10.47 -25.21 13.51
N GLN A 172 -9.52 -25.20 12.57
CA GLN A 172 -8.14 -25.65 12.78
C GLN A 172 -7.21 -24.52 13.25
N ILE A 173 -7.74 -23.31 13.41
CA ILE A 173 -6.98 -22.11 13.74
C ILE A 173 -7.56 -21.47 15.02
N PRO A 174 -6.71 -20.90 15.88
CA PRO A 174 -7.16 -20.11 17.01
C PRO A 174 -7.88 -18.84 16.56
N ILE A 175 -8.92 -18.46 17.31
CA ILE A 175 -9.63 -17.17 17.16
C ILE A 175 -9.46 -16.36 18.45
N LEU A 176 -8.61 -15.33 18.38
CA LEU A 176 -8.28 -14.42 19.47
C LEU A 176 -9.38 -13.37 19.68
N ALA A 177 -9.78 -13.20 20.94
CA ALA A 177 -10.75 -12.21 21.37
C ALA A 177 -10.06 -10.97 21.98
N ASP A 178 -10.16 -9.82 21.30
CA ASP A 178 -9.63 -8.53 21.77
C ASP A 178 -10.78 -7.64 22.31
N VAL A 179 -11.36 -8.06 23.43
CA VAL A 179 -12.52 -7.38 24.05
C VAL A 179 -12.20 -5.92 24.39
N THR A 180 -11.00 -5.67 24.90
CA THR A 180 -10.49 -4.34 25.28
C THR A 180 -10.15 -3.46 24.08
N LYS A 181 -10.02 -4.03 22.88
CA LYS A 181 -9.63 -3.36 21.62
C LYS A 181 -8.19 -2.80 21.66
N SER A 182 -7.43 -3.15 22.70
CA SER A 182 -6.07 -2.63 22.89
C SER A 182 -5.09 -3.26 21.91
N ILE A 183 -5.30 -4.53 21.55
CA ILE A 183 -4.44 -5.23 20.60
C ILE A 183 -4.71 -4.67 19.19
N ALA A 184 -5.98 -4.57 18.80
CA ALA A 184 -6.42 -3.99 17.53
C ALA A 184 -5.92 -2.55 17.36
N ALA A 185 -5.89 -1.77 18.44
CA ALA A 185 -5.34 -0.41 18.43
C ALA A 185 -3.83 -0.38 18.19
N ARG A 186 -3.04 -1.21 18.89
CA ARG A 186 -1.58 -1.28 18.71
C ARG A 186 -1.18 -1.78 17.33
N TYR A 187 -1.96 -2.69 16.76
CA TYR A 187 -1.77 -3.13 15.37
C TYR A 187 -2.27 -2.10 14.33
N GLY A 188 -2.99 -1.05 14.73
CA GLY A 188 -3.49 -0.02 13.83
C GLY A 188 -4.69 -0.45 12.97
N VAL A 189 -5.35 -1.56 13.31
CA VAL A 189 -6.55 -2.05 12.61
C VAL A 189 -7.84 -1.48 13.19
N LEU A 190 -7.81 -0.94 14.41
CA LEU A 190 -9.02 -0.50 15.11
C LEU A 190 -9.62 0.76 14.48
N LYS A 191 -10.85 0.63 13.96
CA LYS A 191 -11.71 1.76 13.62
C LYS A 191 -12.31 2.33 14.92
N ARG A 192 -11.61 3.30 15.53
CA ARG A 192 -11.89 3.82 16.89
C ARG A 192 -13.33 4.33 17.08
N ASP A 193 -13.92 4.94 16.06
CA ASP A 193 -15.31 5.43 16.02
C ASP A 193 -16.37 4.32 15.96
N ALA A 194 -16.02 3.15 15.44
CA ALA A 194 -16.93 2.01 15.30
C ALA A 194 -16.66 0.87 16.28
N GLY A 195 -15.53 0.88 16.99
CA GLY A 195 -15.13 -0.15 17.95
C GLY A 195 -14.86 -1.52 17.31
N ILE A 196 -14.55 -1.56 16.02
CA ILE A 196 -14.32 -2.78 15.24
C ILE A 196 -13.00 -2.71 14.47
N ALA A 197 -12.42 -3.86 14.19
CA ALA A 197 -11.20 -3.95 13.39
C ALA A 197 -11.51 -3.86 11.88
N LEU A 198 -10.63 -3.22 11.12
CA LEU A 198 -10.53 -3.38 9.67
C LEU A 198 -10.01 -4.79 9.33
N ARG A 199 -10.03 -5.14 8.03
CA ARG A 199 -9.50 -6.42 7.55
C ARG A 199 -7.98 -6.33 7.37
N GLY A 200 -7.26 -6.21 8.48
CA GLY A 200 -5.80 -6.21 8.52
C GLY A 200 -5.23 -7.63 8.51
N LEU A 201 -4.16 -7.88 7.79
CA LEU A 201 -3.40 -9.14 7.81
C LEU A 201 -1.92 -8.80 7.99
N TYR A 202 -1.27 -9.49 8.91
CA TYR A 202 0.14 -9.32 9.27
C TYR A 202 0.84 -10.66 9.07
N ILE A 203 1.98 -10.65 8.38
CA ILE A 203 2.90 -11.79 8.34
C ILE A 203 4.10 -11.43 9.21
N ILE A 204 4.28 -12.19 10.28
CA ILE A 204 5.31 -12.01 11.30
C ILE A 204 6.31 -13.17 11.16
N ASN A 205 7.60 -12.86 11.12
CA ASN A 205 8.65 -13.86 10.99
C ASN A 205 8.97 -14.57 12.33
N PRO A 206 9.79 -15.64 12.34
CA PRO A 206 10.16 -16.39 13.53
C PRO A 206 10.82 -15.55 14.66
N GLU A 207 11.46 -14.44 14.30
CA GLU A 207 12.11 -13.49 15.19
C GLU A 207 11.12 -12.46 15.78
N GLY A 208 9.87 -12.46 15.30
CA GLY A 208 8.82 -11.55 15.75
C GLY A 208 8.78 -10.22 14.99
N VAL A 209 9.44 -10.10 13.84
CA VAL A 209 9.41 -8.90 12.99
C VAL A 209 8.25 -8.99 12.00
N ILE A 210 7.55 -7.88 11.77
CA ILE A 210 6.48 -7.78 10.77
C ILE A 210 7.10 -7.62 9.39
N GLU A 211 6.90 -8.59 8.51
CA GLU A 211 7.43 -8.58 7.13
C GLU A 211 6.42 -8.01 6.13
N HIS A 212 5.13 -8.13 6.43
CA HIS A 212 4.08 -7.72 5.50
C HIS A 212 2.80 -7.32 6.23
N ILE A 213 2.16 -6.26 5.73
CA ILE A 213 0.85 -5.79 6.17
C ILE A 213 -0.05 -5.59 4.94
N THR A 214 -1.25 -6.17 4.97
CA THR A 214 -2.34 -5.85 4.04
C THR A 214 -3.54 -5.32 4.82
N MET A 215 -4.16 -4.24 4.35
CA MET A 215 -5.33 -3.63 4.98
C MET A 215 -6.46 -3.44 3.98
N ASN A 216 -7.56 -4.18 4.16
CA ASN A 216 -8.75 -4.02 3.34
C ASN A 216 -9.86 -3.28 4.11
N ASN A 217 -10.66 -2.51 3.37
CA ASN A 217 -11.91 -1.97 3.89
C ASN A 217 -12.95 -3.09 4.07
N PHE A 218 -14.01 -2.83 4.85
CA PHE A 218 -15.01 -3.82 5.27
C PHE A 218 -15.63 -4.71 4.17
N PRO A 219 -15.98 -4.21 2.96
CA PRO A 219 -16.68 -5.03 1.97
C PRO A 219 -15.75 -5.94 1.14
N ILE A 220 -14.43 -5.78 1.23
CA ILE A 220 -13.46 -6.46 0.35
C ILE A 220 -12.77 -7.59 1.12
N GLY A 221 -13.10 -8.84 0.78
CA GLY A 221 -12.40 -10.01 1.31
C GLY A 221 -10.95 -10.11 0.80
N ARG A 222 -10.09 -10.78 1.58
CA ARG A 222 -8.70 -11.06 1.22
C ARG A 222 -8.56 -12.33 0.37
N ASN A 223 -7.41 -12.45 -0.28
CA ASN A 223 -7.04 -13.63 -1.04
C ASN A 223 -6.05 -14.50 -0.24
N VAL A 224 -6.43 -15.74 0.04
CA VAL A 224 -5.59 -16.72 0.78
C VAL A 224 -4.37 -17.14 -0.04
N ASP A 225 -4.50 -17.21 -1.37
CA ASP A 225 -3.37 -17.55 -2.24
C ASP A 225 -2.30 -16.46 -2.23
N GLU A 226 -2.70 -15.19 -2.15
CA GLU A 226 -1.76 -14.08 -2.06
C GLU A 226 -1.04 -14.05 -0.71
N ALA A 227 -1.74 -14.34 0.38
CA ALA A 227 -1.12 -14.48 1.70
C ALA A 227 -0.08 -15.63 1.70
N LYS A 228 -0.42 -16.76 1.08
CA LYS A 228 0.50 -17.89 0.92
C LYS A 228 1.70 -17.55 0.04
N ARG A 229 1.48 -16.93 -1.13
CA ARG A 229 2.54 -16.50 -2.05
C ARG A 229 3.51 -15.54 -1.38
N THR A 230 2.98 -14.56 -0.63
CA THR A 230 3.78 -13.59 0.11
C THR A 230 4.59 -14.25 1.22
N LEU A 231 4.00 -15.18 1.99
CA LEU A 231 4.75 -15.97 2.97
C LEU A 231 5.92 -16.74 2.33
N GLN A 232 5.68 -17.40 1.19
CA GLN A 232 6.72 -18.14 0.48
C GLN A 232 7.82 -17.22 -0.05
N ALA A 233 7.47 -16.02 -0.52
CA ALA A 233 8.45 -15.02 -0.94
C ALA A 233 9.32 -14.55 0.24
N ILE A 234 8.71 -14.26 1.39
CA ILE A 234 9.44 -13.88 2.61
C ILE A 234 10.41 -14.98 3.03
N GLN A 235 9.97 -16.24 3.02
CA GLN A 235 10.82 -17.39 3.34
C GLN A 235 11.96 -17.56 2.35
N PHE A 236 11.68 -17.40 1.05
CA PHE A 236 12.69 -17.50 0.01
C PHE A 236 13.80 -16.45 0.19
N VAL A 237 13.42 -15.19 0.40
CA VAL A 237 14.36 -14.08 0.64
C VAL A 237 15.20 -14.34 1.89
N ALA A 238 14.58 -14.82 2.98
CA ALA A 238 15.28 -15.13 4.22
C ALA A 238 16.31 -16.28 4.07
N GLU A 239 16.00 -17.27 3.23
CA GLU A 239 16.87 -18.44 3.01
C GLU A 239 17.99 -18.16 1.99
N HIS A 240 17.70 -17.43 0.91
CA HIS A 240 18.62 -17.30 -0.23
C HIS A 240 19.33 -15.94 -0.29
N GLY A 241 18.81 -14.90 0.38
CA GLY A 241 19.35 -13.54 0.32
C GLY A 241 19.18 -12.84 -1.03
N GLU A 242 18.37 -13.42 -1.92
CA GLU A 242 17.94 -12.82 -3.19
C GLU A 242 16.63 -12.05 -3.02
N VAL A 243 16.24 -11.26 -4.02
CA VAL A 243 14.98 -10.52 -4.04
C VAL A 243 13.99 -11.11 -5.03
N CYS A 244 12.72 -11.09 -4.65
CA CYS A 244 11.62 -11.57 -5.48
C CYS A 244 11.04 -10.42 -6.32
N PRO A 245 10.99 -10.53 -7.66
CA PRO A 245 10.41 -9.52 -8.54
C PRO A 245 8.87 -9.43 -8.44
N ALA A 246 8.28 -8.48 -9.15
CA ALA A 246 6.83 -8.34 -9.23
C ALA A 246 6.17 -9.62 -9.78
N ASN A 247 5.02 -9.99 -9.21
CA ASN A 247 4.27 -11.20 -9.57
C ASN A 247 5.05 -12.53 -9.37
N TRP A 248 6.13 -12.52 -8.60
CA TRP A 248 6.90 -13.73 -8.33
C TRP A 248 6.05 -14.82 -7.68
N THR A 249 6.24 -16.06 -8.14
CA THR A 249 5.67 -17.28 -7.58
C THR A 249 6.78 -18.31 -7.35
N PRO A 250 6.59 -19.31 -6.48
CA PRO A 250 7.62 -20.32 -6.21
C PRO A 250 8.13 -20.98 -7.50
N GLY A 251 9.45 -20.93 -7.70
CA GLY A 251 10.11 -21.42 -8.92
C GLY A 251 10.25 -20.39 -10.05
N GLY A 252 9.71 -19.17 -9.88
CA GLY A 252 9.95 -18.05 -10.79
C GLY A 252 11.35 -17.46 -10.64
N ALA A 253 11.78 -16.72 -11.66
CA ALA A 253 13.08 -16.06 -11.69
C ALA A 253 13.21 -15.04 -10.55
N THR A 254 14.41 -14.94 -9.98
CA THR A 254 14.77 -14.09 -8.84
C THR A 254 15.93 -13.19 -9.23
N MET A 255 16.22 -12.19 -8.41
CA MET A 255 17.24 -11.20 -8.72
C MET A 255 18.19 -11.04 -7.52
N HIS A 256 19.48 -10.90 -7.79
CA HIS A 256 20.44 -10.51 -6.76
C HIS A 256 20.30 -9.02 -6.44
N ALA A 257 20.34 -8.66 -5.15
CA ALA A 257 20.34 -7.27 -4.68
C ALA A 257 21.70 -6.58 -4.87
N ASP A 258 22.28 -6.71 -6.05
CA ASP A 258 23.56 -6.10 -6.44
C ASP A 258 23.42 -5.48 -7.85
N PRO A 259 23.89 -4.24 -8.07
CA PRO A 259 23.70 -3.56 -9.35
C PRO A 259 24.27 -4.33 -10.55
N GLU A 260 25.40 -5.02 -10.42
CA GLU A 260 26.01 -5.75 -11.54
C GLU A 260 25.33 -7.09 -11.76
N LYS A 261 25.06 -7.84 -10.67
CA LYS A 261 24.42 -9.16 -10.78
C LYS A 261 22.94 -9.09 -11.15
N SER A 262 22.26 -7.99 -10.84
CA SER A 262 20.86 -7.78 -11.23
C SER A 262 20.66 -7.74 -12.76
N LEU A 263 21.71 -7.41 -13.53
CA LEU A 263 21.67 -7.37 -14.99
C LEU A 263 21.34 -8.74 -15.60
N GLU A 264 21.72 -9.84 -14.95
CA GLU A 264 21.39 -11.20 -15.40
C GLU A 264 19.87 -11.44 -15.41
N TYR A 265 19.17 -10.90 -14.42
CA TYR A 265 17.71 -10.94 -14.37
C TYR A 265 17.09 -10.05 -15.45
N PHE A 266 17.56 -8.82 -15.62
CA PHE A 266 16.99 -7.91 -16.64
C PHE A 266 17.24 -8.36 -18.07
N ALA A 267 18.39 -9.00 -18.35
CA ALA A 267 18.68 -9.57 -19.66
C ALA A 267 17.72 -10.70 -20.05
N THR A 268 17.14 -11.40 -19.06
CA THR A 268 16.19 -12.51 -19.29
C THR A 268 14.73 -12.07 -19.15
N ALA A 269 14.44 -11.06 -18.34
CA ALA A 269 13.10 -10.52 -18.12
C ALA A 269 12.66 -9.45 -19.13
N GLY A 270 13.60 -8.91 -19.93
CA GLY A 270 13.38 -7.80 -20.86
C GLY A 270 12.57 -8.12 -22.13
N GLU A 271 12.23 -9.39 -22.42
CA GLU A 271 11.49 -9.73 -23.66
C GLU A 271 10.00 -9.32 -23.64
N SER A 272 9.51 -8.68 -22.57
CA SER A 272 8.14 -8.17 -22.53
C SER A 272 8.08 -6.72 -22.04
N GLY A 273 8.38 -5.77 -22.92
CA GLY A 273 7.59 -4.53 -22.95
C GLY A 273 8.31 -3.18 -22.90
N ASP A 274 9.64 -3.11 -22.94
CA ASP A 274 10.37 -1.85 -23.11
C ASP A 274 11.42 -1.97 -24.23
N ASP A 275 10.95 -2.19 -25.46
CA ASP A 275 11.75 -1.95 -26.67
C ASP A 275 11.71 -0.44 -26.99
N ASP A 276 12.45 0.34 -26.22
CA ASP A 276 13.00 1.63 -26.68
C ASP A 276 14.39 1.41 -27.33
N GLU A 277 14.65 0.21 -27.89
CA GLU A 277 15.69 0.00 -28.89
C GLU A 277 15.11 -0.59 -30.18
N GLU A 278 15.24 0.22 -31.23
CA GLU A 278 14.85 0.01 -32.61
C GLU A 278 15.12 -1.40 -33.16
N THR A 279 14.04 -2.17 -33.31
CA THR A 279 13.94 -3.12 -34.45
C THR A 279 12.71 -2.82 -35.30
N SER A 280 12.33 -1.54 -35.42
CA SER A 280 11.57 -1.14 -36.60
C SER A 280 12.51 -1.22 -37.79
N SER A 281 12.16 -1.99 -38.81
CA SER A 281 12.89 -2.04 -40.09
C SER A 281 12.78 -0.73 -40.90
N LEU A 282 12.36 0.36 -40.26
CA LEU A 282 12.35 1.71 -40.81
C LEU A 282 13.78 2.24 -40.81
N VAL A 283 14.23 2.71 -41.97
CA VAL A 283 15.53 3.39 -42.03
C VAL A 283 15.38 4.74 -41.35
N HIS A 284 15.99 4.88 -40.17
CA HIS A 284 16.08 6.14 -39.46
C HIS A 284 17.04 7.08 -40.19
N VAL A 285 16.54 8.26 -40.57
CA VAL A 285 17.34 9.30 -41.22
C VAL A 285 18.04 10.08 -40.14
N THR A 286 19.38 10.06 -40.14
CA THR A 286 20.20 10.75 -39.12
C THR A 286 20.80 12.07 -39.65
N ASN A 287 20.92 12.24 -40.97
CA ASN A 287 21.55 13.40 -41.57
C ASN A 287 20.99 13.74 -42.96
N LYS A 288 21.17 15.00 -43.39
CA LYS A 288 20.67 15.52 -44.68
C LYS A 288 21.18 14.72 -45.89
N LYS A 289 22.44 14.27 -45.87
CA LYS A 289 23.03 13.49 -46.98
C LYS A 289 22.37 12.11 -47.11
N GLN A 290 22.06 11.47 -45.98
CA GLN A 290 21.34 10.21 -45.95
C GLN A 290 19.93 10.38 -46.50
N TYR A 291 19.21 11.44 -46.09
CA TYR A 291 17.90 11.75 -46.62
C TYR A 291 17.89 11.87 -48.15
N GLU A 292 18.77 12.71 -48.70
CA GLU A 292 18.86 12.97 -50.15
C GLU A 292 19.20 11.70 -50.93
N LYS A 293 20.13 10.88 -50.41
CA LYS A 293 20.51 9.60 -51.02
C LYS A 293 19.33 8.64 -51.07
N GLU A 294 18.61 8.50 -49.95
CA GLU A 294 17.52 7.52 -49.85
C GLU A 294 16.30 7.91 -50.68
N VAL A 295 16.02 9.21 -50.80
CA VAL A 295 14.90 9.74 -51.60
C VAL A 295 15.22 9.77 -53.10
N SER A 296 16.50 9.76 -53.50
CA SER A 296 16.93 9.89 -54.89
C SER A 296 16.54 8.74 -55.82
N SER A 297 16.30 7.54 -55.28
CA SER A 297 16.04 6.34 -56.08
C SER A 297 14.92 5.48 -55.50
N GLY A 298 13.93 5.14 -56.32
CA GLY A 298 12.84 4.25 -55.94
C GLY A 298 11.66 4.98 -55.31
N LYS A 299 10.73 4.19 -54.75
CA LYS A 299 9.48 4.66 -54.15
C LYS A 299 9.66 4.78 -52.64
N VAL A 300 9.52 5.99 -52.11
CA VAL A 300 9.85 6.28 -50.72
C VAL A 300 8.72 7.02 -50.04
N ALA A 301 8.32 6.54 -48.86
CA ALA A 301 7.39 7.22 -47.96
C ALA A 301 8.16 7.68 -46.71
N VAL A 302 8.18 8.98 -46.45
CA VAL A 302 8.89 9.58 -45.31
C VAL A 302 7.89 9.96 -44.23
N LYS A 303 8.05 9.41 -43.03
CA LYS A 303 7.30 9.75 -41.82
C LYS A 303 8.07 10.79 -41.02
N PHE A 304 7.50 11.98 -40.88
CA PHE A 304 8.00 13.03 -40.00
C PHE A 304 7.32 12.91 -38.64
N TRP A 305 8.11 12.79 -37.57
CA TRP A 305 7.62 12.65 -36.20
C TRP A 305 8.49 13.41 -35.19
N ALA A 306 8.08 13.37 -33.92
CA ALA A 306 8.82 13.92 -32.79
C ALA A 306 8.52 13.10 -31.52
N PRO A 307 9.44 13.00 -30.55
CA PRO A 307 9.27 12.21 -29.33
C PRO A 307 8.09 12.68 -28.46
N TRP A 308 7.82 13.99 -28.44
CA TRP A 308 6.69 14.59 -27.72
C TRP A 308 5.33 14.44 -28.44
N CYS A 309 5.30 13.91 -29.66
CA CYS A 309 4.08 13.79 -30.47
C CYS A 309 3.31 12.49 -30.16
N GLY A 310 2.34 12.56 -29.25
CA GLY A 310 1.48 11.39 -28.92
C GLY A 310 0.71 10.82 -30.13
N LYS A 311 0.30 11.66 -31.08
CA LYS A 311 -0.35 11.20 -32.34
C LYS A 311 0.59 10.42 -33.25
N CYS A 312 1.89 10.68 -33.16
CA CYS A 312 2.92 9.96 -33.90
C CYS A 312 3.09 8.55 -33.33
N LYS A 313 3.04 8.39 -31.99
CA LYS A 313 3.03 7.08 -31.32
C LYS A 313 1.82 6.23 -31.72
N MET A 314 0.63 6.86 -31.83
CA MET A 314 -0.60 6.14 -32.22
C MET A 314 -0.59 5.59 -33.66
N ILE A 315 0.12 6.24 -34.59
CA ILE A 315 0.14 5.82 -36.00
C ILE A 315 1.30 4.86 -36.32
N SER A 316 2.34 4.78 -35.48
CA SER A 316 3.52 3.92 -35.71
C SER A 316 3.17 2.46 -36.05
N PRO A 317 2.31 1.76 -35.27
CA PRO A 317 2.01 0.35 -35.56
C PRO A 317 1.36 0.14 -36.93
N TYR A 318 0.60 1.13 -37.40
CA TYR A 318 -0.05 1.07 -38.70
C TYR A 318 0.92 1.34 -39.86
N VAL A 319 1.97 2.14 -39.62
CA VAL A 319 3.03 2.37 -40.62
C VAL A 319 3.86 1.10 -40.79
N GLU A 320 4.15 0.39 -39.70
CA GLU A 320 4.83 -0.91 -39.72
C GLU A 320 4.00 -1.96 -40.49
N GLU A 321 2.68 -2.04 -40.24
CA GLU A 321 1.76 -2.89 -41.01
C GLU A 321 1.80 -2.59 -42.52
N LEU A 322 1.86 -1.31 -42.89
CA LEU A 322 1.96 -0.90 -44.30
C LEU A 322 3.31 -1.26 -44.91
N GLN A 323 4.40 -1.20 -44.15
CA GLN A 323 5.73 -1.61 -44.62
C GLN A 323 5.78 -3.11 -44.92
N GLU A 324 5.17 -3.94 -44.07
CA GLU A 324 5.11 -5.39 -44.29
C GLU A 324 4.24 -5.76 -45.50
N THR A 325 3.13 -5.05 -45.67
CA THR A 325 2.17 -5.27 -46.77
C THR A 325 2.72 -4.78 -48.11
N HIS A 326 3.42 -3.65 -48.13
CA HIS A 326 3.87 -2.95 -49.33
C HIS A 326 5.39 -2.96 -49.45
N LYS A 327 5.98 -4.15 -49.66
CA LYS A 327 7.45 -4.32 -49.82
C LYS A 327 8.05 -3.56 -51.01
N GLY A 328 7.22 -3.08 -51.94
CA GLY A 328 7.63 -2.24 -53.07
C GLY A 328 7.87 -0.76 -52.72
N VAL A 329 7.55 -0.33 -51.50
CA VAL A 329 7.74 1.05 -51.01
C VAL A 329 8.69 1.04 -49.81
N LYS A 330 9.73 1.88 -49.86
CA LYS A 330 10.66 2.07 -48.74
C LYS A 330 10.11 3.10 -47.77
N PHE A 331 10.03 2.77 -46.49
CA PHE A 331 9.60 3.70 -45.45
C PHE A 331 10.80 4.27 -44.69
N LEU A 332 10.85 5.60 -44.56
CA LEU A 332 11.87 6.34 -43.81
C LEU A 332 11.26 6.98 -42.58
N SER A 333 11.99 6.95 -41.47
CA SER A 333 11.65 7.64 -40.23
C SER A 333 12.50 8.90 -40.10
N PHE A 334 11.86 10.05 -39.91
CA PHE A 334 12.52 11.35 -39.78
C PHE A 334 12.09 12.02 -38.47
N ASP A 335 13.02 12.16 -37.52
CA ASP A 335 12.79 12.92 -36.30
C ASP A 335 13.03 14.42 -36.56
N THR A 336 11.99 15.22 -36.29
CA THR A 336 12.02 16.68 -36.47
C THR A 336 12.65 17.43 -35.30
N THR A 337 12.99 16.74 -34.21
CA THR A 337 13.66 17.31 -33.02
C THR A 337 15.17 17.20 -33.06
N GLU A 338 15.72 16.46 -34.01
CA GLU A 338 17.16 16.34 -34.23
C GLU A 338 17.75 17.64 -34.79
N GLU A 339 18.74 18.22 -34.09
CA GLU A 339 19.37 19.50 -34.46
C GLU A 339 19.98 19.48 -35.88
N GLN A 340 20.47 18.31 -36.31
CA GLN A 340 21.07 18.13 -37.64
C GLN A 340 20.04 18.14 -38.78
N LEU A 341 18.75 18.01 -38.44
CA LEU A 341 17.63 17.83 -39.37
C LEU A 341 16.60 18.96 -39.30
N GLU A 342 16.64 19.81 -38.27
CA GLU A 342 15.72 20.94 -38.06
C GLU A 342 15.66 21.90 -39.27
N GLY A 343 16.82 22.22 -39.85
CA GLY A 343 16.90 23.06 -41.05
C GLY A 343 16.26 22.42 -42.29
N LEU A 344 16.34 21.09 -42.42
CA LEU A 344 15.76 20.34 -43.52
C LEU A 344 14.24 20.17 -43.35
N SER A 345 13.75 19.98 -42.12
CA SER A 345 12.31 19.94 -41.82
C SER A 345 11.60 21.23 -42.28
N THR A 346 12.24 22.37 -42.03
CA THR A 346 11.74 23.69 -42.44
C THR A 346 11.78 23.86 -43.97
N GLU A 347 12.87 23.44 -44.63
CA GLU A 347 13.01 23.45 -46.09
C GLU A 347 11.95 22.58 -46.79
N LEU A 348 11.63 21.42 -46.20
CA LEU A 348 10.61 20.51 -46.68
C LEU A 348 9.17 20.96 -46.37
N GLY A 349 9.00 22.04 -45.59
CA GLY A 349 7.71 22.67 -45.32
C GLY A 349 6.80 21.89 -44.37
N VAL A 350 7.36 21.11 -43.43
CA VAL A 350 6.58 20.32 -42.46
C VAL A 350 6.01 21.23 -41.37
N LYS A 351 4.70 21.50 -41.43
CA LYS A 351 4.01 22.42 -40.48
C LYS A 351 3.25 21.72 -39.35
N ALA A 352 2.96 20.42 -39.50
CA ALA A 352 2.13 19.67 -38.56
C ALA A 352 2.59 18.21 -38.49
N LEU A 353 2.52 17.62 -37.29
CA LEU A 353 2.94 16.24 -37.04
C LEU A 353 1.75 15.35 -36.61
N PRO A 354 1.75 14.05 -36.95
CA PRO A 354 2.65 13.40 -37.92
C PRO A 354 2.38 13.88 -39.34
N ALA A 355 3.40 13.90 -40.19
CA ALA A 355 3.27 14.17 -41.62
C ALA A 355 3.95 13.07 -42.43
N PHE A 356 3.38 12.79 -43.61
CA PHE A 356 3.88 11.78 -44.53
C PHE A 356 4.08 12.42 -45.90
N LYS A 357 5.29 12.30 -46.45
CA LYS A 357 5.60 12.72 -47.83
C LYS A 357 6.01 11.51 -48.67
N PHE A 358 5.67 11.56 -49.96
CA PHE A 358 5.83 10.42 -50.87
C PHE A 358 6.62 10.83 -52.10
N TYR A 359 7.72 10.11 -52.34
CA TYR A 359 8.67 10.40 -53.39
C TYR A 359 8.82 9.22 -54.33
N LYS A 360 9.07 9.52 -55.61
CA LYS A 360 9.54 8.56 -56.61
C LYS A 360 10.70 9.19 -57.37
N ASP A 361 11.86 8.53 -57.35
CA ASP A 361 13.08 8.95 -58.04
C ASP A 361 13.43 10.43 -57.80
N GLY A 362 13.39 10.85 -56.53
CA GLY A 362 13.72 12.21 -56.10
C GLY A 362 12.62 13.27 -56.26
N LYS A 363 11.44 12.93 -56.81
CA LYS A 363 10.32 13.88 -56.98
C LYS A 363 9.13 13.54 -56.08
N GLU A 364 8.56 14.55 -55.43
CA GLU A 364 7.31 14.43 -54.66
C GLU A 364 6.15 14.26 -55.66
N ILE A 365 5.48 13.09 -55.66
CA ILE A 365 4.42 12.77 -56.64
C ILE A 365 3.02 12.81 -56.02
N ILE A 366 2.92 12.71 -54.69
CA ILE A 366 1.65 12.71 -53.97
C ILE A 366 1.70 13.81 -52.91
N ASP A 367 0.60 14.56 -52.79
CA ASP A 367 0.45 15.59 -51.76
C ASP A 367 0.69 15.00 -50.36
N ALA A 368 1.37 15.78 -49.52
CA ALA A 368 1.68 15.38 -48.17
C ALA A 368 0.41 15.07 -47.35
N VAL A 369 0.38 13.88 -46.72
CA VAL A 369 -0.69 13.49 -45.82
C VAL A 369 -0.32 13.94 -44.42
N THR A 370 -1.13 14.81 -43.82
CA THR A 370 -0.92 15.29 -42.44
C THR A 370 -1.95 14.67 -41.48
N GLY A 371 -1.49 14.34 -40.28
CA GLY A 371 -2.29 13.73 -39.22
C GLY A 371 -2.22 12.21 -39.18
N TYR A 372 -3.06 11.62 -38.33
CA TYR A 372 -2.99 10.21 -37.89
C TYR A 372 -4.14 9.36 -38.47
N LYS A 373 -4.83 9.82 -39.51
CA LYS A 373 -5.93 9.08 -40.13
C LYS A 373 -5.38 7.98 -41.03
N LYS A 374 -5.83 6.74 -40.81
CA LYS A 374 -5.36 5.54 -41.53
C LYS A 374 -5.74 5.51 -43.01
N ALA A 375 -6.98 5.89 -43.35
CA ALA A 375 -7.50 5.77 -44.72
C ALA A 375 -6.76 6.65 -45.76
N PRO A 376 -6.47 7.94 -45.50
CA PRO A 376 -5.69 8.77 -46.42
C PRO A 376 -4.26 8.23 -46.63
N LEU A 377 -3.62 7.74 -45.56
CA LEU A 377 -2.28 7.18 -45.62
C LEU A 377 -2.22 5.91 -46.46
N ALA A 378 -3.18 4.99 -46.26
CA ALA A 378 -3.27 3.75 -47.05
C ALA A 378 -3.48 4.04 -48.54
N ALA A 379 -4.36 5.00 -48.85
CA ALA A 379 -4.64 5.41 -50.23
C ALA A 379 -3.41 6.02 -50.90
N ALA A 380 -2.62 6.82 -50.18
CA ALA A 380 -1.40 7.42 -50.70
C ALA A 380 -0.29 6.36 -50.93
N VAL A 381 -0.10 5.42 -50.00
CA VAL A 381 0.88 4.33 -50.15
C VAL A 381 0.52 3.44 -51.34
N LYS A 382 -0.76 3.05 -51.47
CA LYS A 382 -1.23 2.26 -52.61
C LYS A 382 -1.02 2.99 -53.94
N LYS A 383 -1.35 4.29 -53.99
CA LYS A 383 -1.11 5.12 -55.18
C LYS A 383 0.37 5.20 -55.53
N LEU A 384 1.26 5.25 -54.54
CA LEU A 384 2.71 5.24 -54.77
C LEU A 384 3.20 3.90 -55.31
N GLU A 385 2.65 2.79 -54.82
CA GLU A 385 2.97 1.45 -55.28
C GLU A 385 2.51 1.22 -56.75
N ASP A 386 1.36 1.75 -57.13
CA ASP A 386 0.81 1.61 -58.49
C ASP A 386 1.55 2.45 -59.57
N LEU A 387 2.37 3.43 -59.16
CA LEU A 387 3.10 4.35 -60.05
C LEU A 387 4.40 3.77 -60.60
#